data_AF-A0A7J6LGV7-F1
#
_entry.id   AF-A0A7J6LGV7-F1
#
_cell.length_a   1.000
_cell.length_b   1.000
_cell.length_c   1.000
_cell.angle_alpha   90.00
_cell.angle_beta   90.00
_cell.angle_gamma   90.00
#
_symmetry.space_group_name_H-M   'P 1'
#
loop_
_entity.id
_entity.type
_entity.pdbx_description
1 polymer ?
#
loop_
_entity_poly.entity_id
_entity_poly.type
_entity_poly.pdbx_seq_one_letter_code
_entity_poly.pdbx_strand_id
1 'polypeptide(L)'
;MPISDRRSFHAAPEVAVKKRKVPVGIDLGTTYSCVAAWVGDSVRTISNEFGNLITPSYVSFTDSGRVVGEAAMAQVTTNPKNTVYETKRLIGRRFSDPLVQHDIKRWPFKVVCGPGDKPLIEVTE
;
A
#
# COMPACT_ATOMS: atom_id res chain seq x y z
N MET A 1 52.87 37.76 -14.62
CA MET A 1 52.86 36.28 -14.51
C MET A 1 51.89 35.88 -13.40
N PRO A 2 50.64 35.48 -13.70
CA PRO A 2 49.73 35.00 -12.67
C PRO A 2 49.85 33.48 -12.49
N ILE A 3 49.72 33.08 -11.23
CA ILE A 3 49.74 31.70 -10.73
C ILE A 3 48.41 31.02 -11.12
N SER A 4 48.48 29.85 -11.75
CA SER A 4 47.33 28.97 -12.00
C SER A 4 47.66 27.54 -11.58
N ASP A 5 47.35 27.19 -10.35
CA ASP A 5 47.21 25.78 -9.92
C ASP A 5 45.76 25.59 -9.49
N ARG A 6 44.88 25.30 -10.46
CA ARG A 6 43.57 24.71 -10.15
C ARG A 6 43.78 23.20 -10.17
N ARG A 7 43.99 22.63 -8.99
CA ARG A 7 43.81 21.19 -8.80
C ARG A 7 42.36 20.86 -9.13
N SER A 8 42.19 20.13 -10.23
CA SER A 8 40.94 19.50 -10.60
C SER A 8 40.59 18.46 -9.54
N PHE A 9 39.64 18.81 -8.68
CA PHE A 9 38.97 17.84 -7.81
C PHE A 9 38.27 16.82 -8.72
N HIS A 10 38.85 15.63 -8.84
CA HIS A 10 38.18 14.49 -9.44
C HIS A 10 36.98 14.12 -8.56
N ALA A 11 35.79 14.16 -9.12
CA ALA A 11 34.60 13.61 -8.48
C ALA A 11 34.86 12.14 -8.12
N ALA A 12 34.55 11.75 -6.89
CA ALA A 12 34.62 10.36 -6.47
C ALA A 12 33.72 9.51 -7.39
N PRO A 13 34.14 8.30 -7.78
CA PRO A 13 33.36 7.47 -8.67
C PRO A 13 32.02 7.15 -8.01
N GLU A 14 30.94 7.32 -8.76
CA GLU A 14 29.61 6.89 -8.36
C GLU A 14 29.64 5.37 -8.18
N VAL A 15 29.60 4.90 -6.92
CA VAL A 15 29.62 3.48 -6.61
C VAL A 15 28.29 2.89 -7.06
N ALA A 16 28.32 2.19 -8.19
CA ALA A 16 27.16 1.47 -8.70
C ALA A 16 26.68 0.45 -7.65
N VAL A 17 25.59 0.77 -6.94
CA VAL A 17 24.93 -0.15 -6.01
C VAL A 17 24.33 -1.27 -6.85
N LYS A 18 24.93 -2.46 -6.81
CA LYS A 18 24.34 -3.68 -7.39
C LYS A 18 23.00 -3.92 -6.70
N LYS A 19 21.90 -3.69 -7.43
CA LYS A 19 20.55 -4.08 -7.01
C LYS A 19 20.52 -5.61 -6.83
N ARG A 20 20.61 -6.06 -5.57
CA ARG A 20 20.39 -7.46 -5.22
C ARG A 20 18.90 -7.74 -5.19
N LYS A 21 18.47 -8.81 -5.84
CA LYS A 21 17.11 -9.34 -5.68
C LYS A 21 17.02 -9.94 -4.28
N VAL A 22 16.17 -9.37 -3.44
CA VAL A 22 15.90 -9.87 -2.09
C VAL A 22 14.53 -10.53 -2.09
N PRO A 23 14.39 -11.81 -1.71
CA PRO A 23 13.08 -12.42 -1.53
C PRO A 23 12.27 -11.69 -0.46
N VAL A 24 11.00 -11.43 -0.75
CA VAL A 24 10.07 -10.73 0.14
C VAL A 24 8.83 -11.60 0.34
N GLY A 25 8.42 -11.76 1.60
CA GLY A 25 7.12 -12.30 1.99
C GLY A 25 6.18 -11.17 2.38
N ILE A 26 4.96 -11.20 1.86
CA ILE A 26 3.91 -10.21 2.18
C ILE A 26 2.73 -10.98 2.75
N ASP A 27 2.37 -10.68 4.00
CA ASP A 27 1.07 -11.06 4.54
C ASP A 27 0.08 -9.94 4.22
N LEU A 28 -0.83 -10.21 3.28
CA LEU A 28 -1.91 -9.29 2.92
C LEU A 28 -3.14 -9.63 3.76
N GLY A 29 -3.20 -9.14 5.00
CA GLY A 29 -4.32 -9.41 5.91
C GLY A 29 -5.59 -8.61 5.59
N THR A 30 -6.66 -8.88 6.34
CA THR A 30 -7.94 -8.17 6.14
C THR A 30 -7.90 -6.74 6.69
N THR A 31 -7.24 -6.53 7.83
CA THR A 31 -7.18 -5.25 8.53
C THR A 31 -5.77 -4.66 8.52
N TYR A 32 -4.76 -5.52 8.67
CA TYR A 32 -3.35 -5.13 8.65
C TYR A 32 -2.58 -6.04 7.72
N SER A 33 -1.55 -5.48 7.10
CA SER A 33 -0.58 -6.20 6.29
C SER A 33 0.80 -6.04 6.88
N CYS A 34 1.70 -6.99 6.61
CA CYS A 34 3.10 -6.90 7.01
C CYS A 34 4.00 -7.41 5.88
N VAL A 35 5.27 -7.01 5.93
CA VAL A 35 6.26 -7.41 4.94
C VAL A 35 7.56 -7.81 5.63
N ALA A 36 8.15 -8.90 5.17
CA ALA A 36 9.45 -9.38 5.65
C ALA A 36 10.34 -9.77 4.48
N ALA A 37 11.65 -9.63 4.66
CA ALA A 37 12.65 -9.94 3.65
C ALA A 37 13.76 -10.85 4.18
N TRP A 38 14.36 -11.64 3.29
CA TRP A 38 15.54 -12.45 3.62
C TRP A 38 16.82 -11.60 3.54
N VAL A 39 17.36 -11.19 4.70
CA VAL A 39 18.51 -10.28 4.80
C VAL A 39 19.55 -10.83 5.78
N GLY A 40 20.75 -11.11 5.26
CA GLY A 40 21.87 -11.60 6.08
C GLY A 40 21.58 -12.95 6.72
N ASP A 41 21.11 -13.89 5.90
CA ASP A 41 20.78 -15.28 6.27
C ASP A 41 19.68 -15.43 7.33
N SER A 42 18.85 -14.40 7.50
CA SER A 42 17.65 -14.46 8.34
C SER A 42 16.49 -13.67 7.74
N VAL A 43 15.27 -14.00 8.18
CA VAL A 43 14.07 -13.23 7.86
C VAL A 43 13.98 -12.02 8.78
N ARG A 44 13.75 -10.84 8.22
CA ARG A 44 13.54 -9.60 8.98
C ARG A 44 12.27 -8.90 8.52
N THR A 45 11.41 -8.54 9.47
CA THR A 45 10.25 -7.69 9.21
C THR A 45 10.71 -6.27 8.89
N ILE A 46 10.09 -5.64 7.89
CA ILE A 46 10.42 -4.30 7.44
C ILE A 46 9.40 -3.33 8.02
N SER A 47 9.86 -2.25 8.63
CA SER A 47 8.99 -1.17 9.11
C SER A 47 8.54 -0.27 7.95
N ASN A 48 7.32 0.27 8.04
CA ASN A 48 6.89 1.34 7.16
C ASN A 48 7.57 2.69 7.52
N GLU A 49 7.18 3.75 6.81
CA GLU A 49 7.72 5.11 6.98
C GLU A 49 7.50 5.72 8.38
N PHE A 50 6.56 5.16 9.16
CA PHE A 50 6.28 5.57 10.53
C PHE A 50 6.98 4.69 11.59
N GLY A 51 7.79 3.71 11.17
CA GLY A 51 8.46 2.77 12.06
C GLY A 51 7.59 1.58 12.51
N ASN A 52 6.35 1.46 12.02
CA ASN A 52 5.46 0.35 12.37
C ASN A 52 5.79 -0.90 11.54
N LEU A 53 5.74 -2.07 12.16
CA LEU A 53 5.97 -3.37 11.48
C LEU A 53 4.71 -3.94 10.79
N ILE A 54 3.56 -3.29 11.01
CA ILE A 54 2.29 -3.61 10.38
C ILE A 54 1.71 -2.33 9.79
N THR A 55 1.01 -2.44 8.68
CA THR A 55 0.39 -1.31 7.98
C THR A 55 -1.10 -1.58 7.79
N PRO A 56 -1.99 -0.64 8.12
CA PRO A 56 -3.42 -0.80 7.87
C PRO A 56 -3.69 -1.14 6.40
N SER A 57 -4.55 -2.11 6.15
CA SER A 57 -4.99 -2.52 4.80
C SER A 57 -6.11 -1.60 4.31
N TYR A 58 -5.81 -0.30 4.28
CA TYR A 58 -6.72 0.79 3.97
C TYR A 58 -6.21 1.57 2.77
N VAL A 59 -7.15 1.98 1.91
CA VAL A 59 -6.89 2.87 0.77
C VAL A 59 -7.94 3.97 0.79
N SER A 60 -7.54 5.23 0.76
CA SER A 60 -8.47 6.36 0.64
C SER A 60 -8.18 7.12 -0.63
N PHE A 61 -9.24 7.42 -1.39
CA PHE A 61 -9.19 8.25 -2.59
C PHE A 61 -9.61 9.66 -2.21
N THR A 62 -8.76 10.65 -2.52
CA THR A 62 -8.95 12.06 -2.21
C THR A 62 -8.71 12.89 -3.48
N ASP A 63 -9.08 14.16 -3.44
CA ASP A 63 -8.88 15.12 -4.55
C ASP A 63 -7.39 15.27 -4.94
N SER A 64 -6.47 14.98 -4.00
CA SER A 64 -5.02 15.03 -4.22
C SER A 64 -4.44 13.68 -4.69
N GLY A 65 -5.29 12.67 -4.85
CA GLY A 65 -4.92 11.32 -5.27
C GLY A 65 -5.17 10.26 -4.20
N ARG A 66 -4.40 9.18 -4.28
CA ARG A 66 -4.60 7.99 -3.44
C ARG A 66 -3.63 7.96 -2.27
N VAL A 67 -4.15 7.83 -1.05
CA VAL A 67 -3.36 7.56 0.16
C VAL A 67 -3.62 6.14 0.67
N VAL A 68 -2.66 5.56 1.40
CA VAL A 68 -2.69 4.17 1.87
C VAL A 68 -2.25 4.05 3.32
N GLY A 69 -2.55 2.92 3.97
CA GLY A 69 -2.05 2.65 5.32
C GLY A 69 -2.64 3.58 6.37
N GLU A 70 -1.79 4.07 7.26
CA GLU A 70 -2.13 4.98 8.34
C GLU A 70 -2.81 6.26 7.84
N ALA A 71 -2.31 6.82 6.74
CA ALA A 71 -2.88 8.03 6.14
C ALA A 71 -4.32 7.80 5.65
N ALA A 72 -4.62 6.63 5.08
CA ALA A 72 -5.97 6.25 4.68
C ALA A 72 -6.87 5.95 5.88
N MET A 73 -6.35 5.26 6.90
CA MET A 73 -7.09 4.96 8.14
C MET A 73 -7.54 6.24 8.85
N ALA A 74 -6.73 7.30 8.83
CA ALA A 74 -7.09 8.60 9.39
C ALA A 74 -8.29 9.26 8.68
N GLN A 75 -8.62 8.84 7.45
CA GLN A 75 -9.73 9.39 6.65
C GLN A 75 -11.07 8.67 6.87
N VAL A 76 -11.12 7.57 7.65
CA VAL A 76 -12.34 6.74 7.79
C VAL A 76 -13.53 7.55 8.30
N THR A 77 -13.32 8.53 9.18
CA THR A 77 -14.40 9.35 9.74
C THR A 77 -14.79 10.51 8.81
N THR A 78 -13.82 11.11 8.12
CA THR A 78 -14.00 12.35 7.33
C THR A 78 -14.34 12.08 5.87
N ASN A 79 -13.85 10.98 5.30
CA ASN A 79 -14.06 10.53 3.93
C ASN A 79 -14.48 9.04 3.89
N PRO A 80 -15.57 8.66 4.58
CA PRO A 80 -15.94 7.24 4.76
C PRO A 80 -16.31 6.55 3.43
N LYS A 81 -16.94 7.27 2.49
CA LYS A 81 -17.41 6.69 1.22
C LYS A 81 -16.29 6.34 0.24
N ASN A 82 -15.14 7.01 0.37
CA ASN A 82 -13.97 6.79 -0.51
C ASN A 82 -12.79 6.19 0.25
N THR A 83 -12.99 5.77 1.50
CA THR A 83 -11.98 5.05 2.30
C THR A 83 -12.35 3.58 2.38
N VAL A 84 -11.60 2.77 1.66
CA VAL A 84 -11.82 1.34 1.44
C VAL A 84 -10.98 0.52 2.41
N TYR A 85 -11.60 -0.48 3.02
CA TYR A 85 -10.97 -1.41 3.96
C TYR A 85 -11.69 -2.78 3.94
N GLU A 86 -11.08 -3.80 4.55
CA GLU A 86 -11.59 -5.19 4.57
C GLU A 86 -11.81 -5.82 3.18
N THR A 87 -11.20 -5.29 2.12
CA THR A 87 -11.38 -5.77 0.73
C THR A 87 -11.06 -7.25 0.55
N LYS A 88 -10.22 -7.84 1.42
CA LYS A 88 -9.93 -9.29 1.42
C LYS A 88 -11.21 -10.14 1.54
N ARG A 89 -12.29 -9.61 2.13
CA ARG A 89 -13.60 -10.28 2.22
C ARG A 89 -14.27 -10.43 0.84
N LEU A 90 -13.97 -9.56 -0.12
CA LEU A 90 -14.55 -9.55 -1.46
C LEU A 90 -13.75 -10.35 -2.49
N ILE A 91 -12.44 -10.56 -2.25
CA ILE A 91 -11.55 -11.23 -3.21
C ILE A 91 -12.02 -12.67 -3.44
N GLY A 92 -12.16 -13.04 -4.72
CA GLY A 92 -12.57 -14.38 -5.13
C GLY A 92 -14.06 -14.69 -4.92
N ARG A 93 -14.87 -13.71 -4.48
CA ARG A 93 -16.32 -13.87 -4.29
C ARG A 93 -17.12 -13.29 -5.44
N ARG A 94 -18.38 -13.72 -5.50
CA ARG A 94 -19.42 -13.15 -6.36
C ARG A 94 -20.16 -12.04 -5.64
N PHE A 95 -20.66 -11.04 -6.37
CA PHE A 95 -21.47 -9.98 -5.80
C PHE A 95 -22.76 -10.56 -5.19
N SER A 96 -23.36 -11.55 -5.87
CA SER A 96 -24.54 -12.28 -5.37
C SER A 96 -24.32 -13.16 -4.13
N ASP A 97 -23.08 -13.37 -3.65
CA ASP A 97 -22.80 -14.17 -2.46
C ASP A 97 -23.52 -13.58 -1.22
N PRO A 98 -24.33 -14.35 -0.47
CA PRO A 98 -25.02 -13.86 0.73
C PRO A 98 -24.10 -13.21 1.77
N LEU A 99 -22.86 -13.69 1.91
CA LEU A 99 -21.88 -13.09 2.81
C LEU A 99 -21.44 -11.71 2.31
N VAL A 100 -21.25 -11.55 1.00
CA VAL A 100 -20.95 -10.25 0.38
C VAL A 100 -22.12 -9.29 0.58
N GLN A 101 -23.35 -9.72 0.30
CA GLN A 101 -24.55 -8.90 0.49
C GLN A 101 -24.77 -8.48 1.95
N HIS A 102 -24.39 -9.33 2.90
CA HIS A 102 -24.42 -9.01 4.31
C HIS A 102 -23.34 -7.99 4.70
N ASP A 103 -22.09 -8.16 4.22
CA ASP A 103 -20.98 -7.26 4.53
C ASP A 103 -21.17 -5.87 3.90
N ILE A 104 -21.76 -5.79 2.69
CA ILE A 104 -22.10 -4.52 2.01
C ILE A 104 -22.95 -3.60 2.89
N LYS A 105 -23.84 -4.15 3.74
CA LYS A 105 -24.70 -3.36 4.62
C LYS A 105 -23.94 -2.65 5.74
N ARG A 106 -22.69 -3.05 6.00
CA ARG A 106 -21.86 -2.55 7.09
C ARG A 106 -20.82 -1.52 6.62
N TRP A 107 -20.48 -1.54 5.34
CA TRP A 107 -19.50 -0.61 4.79
C TRP A 107 -20.15 0.73 4.41
N PRO A 108 -19.45 1.85 4.64
CA PRO A 108 -19.91 3.16 4.20
C PRO A 108 -19.67 3.41 2.71
N PHE A 109 -18.72 2.71 2.09
CA PHE A 109 -18.44 2.78 0.66
C PHE A 109 -19.35 1.84 -0.14
N LYS A 110 -19.59 2.21 -1.39
CA LYS A 110 -20.54 1.49 -2.25
C LYS A 110 -19.85 0.32 -2.95
N VAL A 111 -20.51 -0.83 -2.96
CA VAL A 111 -20.12 -1.99 -3.77
C VAL A 111 -21.23 -2.25 -4.78
N VAL A 112 -20.86 -2.41 -6.05
CA VAL A 112 -21.77 -2.64 -7.17
C VAL A 112 -21.48 -3.96 -7.87
N CYS A 113 -22.49 -4.49 -8.56
CA CYS A 113 -22.35 -5.68 -9.38
C CYS A 113 -21.63 -5.32 -10.69
N GLY A 114 -20.44 -5.87 -10.89
CA GLY A 114 -19.68 -5.75 -12.13
C GLY A 114 -19.93 -6.90 -13.11
N PRO A 115 -19.26 -6.87 -14.27
CA PRO A 115 -19.34 -7.95 -15.25
C PRO A 115 -19.00 -9.31 -14.64
N GLY A 116 -19.77 -10.34 -15.01
CA GLY A 116 -19.56 -11.70 -14.50
C GLY A 116 -19.86 -11.87 -13.01
N ASP A 117 -20.72 -11.02 -12.44
CA ASP A 117 -21.12 -11.05 -11.03
C ASP A 117 -19.93 -10.80 -10.08
N LYS A 118 -18.98 -9.98 -10.50
CA LYS A 118 -17.82 -9.59 -9.68
C LYS A 118 -18.19 -8.39 -8.81
N PRO A 119 -17.93 -8.39 -7.49
CA PRO A 119 -18.13 -7.21 -6.67
C PRO A 119 -17.07 -6.14 -7.03
N LEU A 120 -17.52 -4.92 -7.33
CA LEU A 120 -16.66 -3.77 -7.60
C LEU A 120 -16.95 -2.68 -6.58
N ILE A 121 -15.90 -2.04 -6.05
CA ILE A 121 -16.06 -0.89 -5.15
C ILE A 121 -16.13 0.36 -6.03
N GLU A 122 -17.17 1.17 -5.83
CA GLU A 122 -17.35 2.46 -6.49
C GLU A 122 -16.83 3.55 -5.55
N VAL A 123 -15.88 4.36 -6.03
CA VAL A 123 -15.37 5.54 -5.35
C VAL A 123 -15.64 6.76 -6.21
N THR A 124 -15.89 7.90 -5.59
CA THR A 124 -16.04 9.19 -6.26
C THR A 124 -14.70 9.91 -6.22
N GLU A 125 -14.13 10.19 -7.39
CA GLU A 125 -13.12 11.24 -7.55
C GLU A 125 -13.77 12.62 -7.54
#